data_AF-A0A8S3WL86-F1
#
_entry.id   AF-A0A8S3WL86-F1
#
_cell.length_a   1.000
_cell.length_b   1.000
_cell.length_c   1.000
_cell.angle_alpha   90.00
_cell.angle_beta   90.00
_cell.angle_gamma   90.00
#
_symmetry.space_group_name_H-M   'P 1'
#
loop_
_entity.id
_entity.type
_entity.pdbx_description
1 polymer ?
#
loop_
_entity_poly.entity_id
_entity_poly.type
_entity_poly.pdbx_seq_one_letter_code
_entity_poly.pdbx_strand_id
1 'polypeptide(L)'
;MSAETGNMLDSTHHATIRNYIKFGNIQDLVNILRDPLNYGIFLDNFTANILLDKLVTSKNYELAANVAALTMLQEEYSNEITCALSQYACYKYLIECSDINQEPVKAEDKKKEEIKIRVKFLRNFYYDDHFDIKEISILSGKTLAWISRQSNDNIARNLQIIGWLYYKKYDQLLSLCEVLHKIKSFKIYNEVIELLQKQSDKTEEGKHIFDRCISLLNECSKAEIPLEESVKNLIENAINKSQKNDILMQQKLYGIWINTREKKLKEQLQRLERARRMEAINLKQKELEGEEQKLWFFENEDNIDLQIEEKEKLVDATVNKKSEQNKSDENYIPPEILPKRK
;
A
#
# COMPACT_ATOMS: atom_id res chain seq x y z
N MET A 1 -4.86 7.70 5.88
CA MET A 1 -4.34 6.94 7.03
C MET A 1 -5.25 7.16 8.21
N SER A 2 -5.73 6.08 8.83
CA SER A 2 -6.43 6.19 10.12
C SER A 2 -5.46 6.77 11.16
N ALA A 3 -5.95 7.55 12.13
CA ALA A 3 -5.10 8.18 13.14
C ALA A 3 -4.26 7.16 13.96
N GLU A 4 -4.71 5.90 14.00
CA GLU A 4 -4.07 4.82 14.76
C GLU A 4 -2.87 4.22 14.02
N THR A 5 -2.87 4.24 12.68
CA THR A 5 -1.81 3.62 11.87
C THR A 5 -0.45 4.33 12.06
N GLY A 6 -0.46 5.63 12.38
CA GLY A 6 0.76 6.38 12.70
C GLY A 6 1.45 5.96 14.00
N ASN A 7 0.77 5.21 14.88
CA ASN A 7 1.32 4.68 16.13
C ASN A 7 1.82 3.24 16.00
N MET A 8 1.78 2.66 14.80
CA MET A 8 2.23 1.29 14.54
C MET A 8 3.75 1.20 14.69
N LEU A 9 4.23 0.17 15.39
CA LEU A 9 5.66 -0.07 15.51
C LEU A 9 6.19 -0.66 14.19
N ASP A 10 7.38 -0.27 13.76
CA ASP A 10 8.00 -0.73 12.48
C ASP A 10 8.00 -2.25 12.34
N SER A 11 8.33 -2.93 13.44
CA SER A 11 8.32 -4.38 13.58
C SER A 11 6.96 -5.05 13.32
N THR A 12 5.88 -4.29 13.23
CA THR A 12 4.53 -4.78 12.95
C THR A 12 4.33 -4.95 11.45
N HIS A 13 4.86 -4.05 10.60
CA HIS A 13 4.83 -4.21 9.14
C HIS A 13 5.52 -5.52 8.77
N HIS A 14 6.73 -5.71 9.28
CA HIS A 14 7.51 -6.93 9.08
C HIS A 14 6.75 -8.19 9.54
N ALA A 15 6.15 -8.17 10.74
CA ALA A 15 5.40 -9.31 11.28
C ALA A 15 4.16 -9.63 10.45
N THR A 16 3.42 -8.61 9.98
CA THR A 16 2.25 -8.83 9.12
C THR A 16 2.64 -9.55 7.84
N ILE A 17 3.64 -9.06 7.11
CA ILE A 17 4.11 -9.66 5.86
C ILE A 17 4.56 -11.10 6.08
N ARG A 18 5.39 -11.36 7.11
CA ARG A 18 5.85 -12.71 7.46
C ARG A 18 4.69 -13.65 7.80
N ASN A 19 3.65 -13.17 8.48
CA ASN A 19 2.46 -13.97 8.80
C ASN A 19 1.69 -14.34 7.53
N TYR A 20 1.39 -13.39 6.65
CA TYR A 20 0.71 -13.67 5.38
C TYR A 20 1.51 -14.65 4.50
N ILE A 21 2.83 -14.49 4.45
CA ILE A 21 3.73 -15.42 3.74
C ILE A 21 3.66 -16.82 4.35
N LYS A 22 3.63 -16.95 5.68
CA LYS A 22 3.57 -18.25 6.38
C LYS A 22 2.25 -18.98 6.14
N PHE A 23 1.12 -18.27 6.14
CA PHE A 23 -0.21 -18.88 5.99
C PHE A 23 -0.66 -19.02 4.52
N GLY A 24 0.07 -18.46 3.56
CA GLY A 24 -0.18 -18.68 2.13
C GLY A 24 -1.14 -17.68 1.48
N ASN A 25 -1.64 -16.69 2.22
CA ASN A 25 -2.60 -15.70 1.70
C ASN A 25 -1.87 -14.54 0.99
N ILE A 26 -1.11 -14.84 -0.06
CA ILE A 26 -0.25 -13.86 -0.73
C ILE A 26 -1.07 -12.87 -1.58
N GLN A 27 -2.17 -13.31 -2.19
CA GLN A 27 -3.05 -12.43 -2.97
C GLN A 27 -3.60 -11.28 -2.12
N ASP A 28 -4.12 -11.61 -0.93
CA ASP A 28 -4.66 -10.62 0.01
C ASP A 28 -3.57 -9.67 0.48
N LEU A 29 -2.35 -10.19 0.73
CA LEU A 29 -1.20 -9.36 1.08
C LEU A 29 -0.89 -8.33 -0.03
N VAL A 30 -0.86 -8.74 -1.30
CA VAL A 30 -0.61 -7.82 -2.42
C VAL A 30 -1.73 -6.77 -2.53
N ASN A 31 -2.99 -7.16 -2.30
CA ASN A 31 -4.11 -6.22 -2.28
C ASN A 31 -3.98 -5.19 -1.15
N ILE A 32 -3.57 -5.63 0.04
CA ILE A 32 -3.29 -4.76 1.19
C ILE A 32 -2.15 -3.78 0.87
N LEU A 33 -1.06 -4.27 0.28
CA LEU A 33 0.12 -3.47 -0.05
C LEU A 33 -0.14 -2.45 -1.18
N ARG A 34 -1.08 -2.74 -2.09
CA ARG A 34 -1.54 -1.80 -3.12
C ARG A 34 -2.30 -0.60 -2.56
N ASP A 35 -2.82 -0.69 -1.34
CA ASP A 35 -3.56 0.38 -0.68
C ASP A 35 -2.87 0.85 0.61
N PRO A 36 -1.70 1.52 0.49
CA PRO A 36 -0.96 2.00 1.64
C PRO A 36 -1.71 3.11 2.40
N LEU A 37 -2.67 3.81 1.76
CA LEU A 37 -3.40 4.90 2.41
C LEU A 37 -4.38 4.40 3.48
N ASN A 38 -4.97 3.23 3.25
CA ASN A 38 -5.93 2.62 4.16
C ASN A 38 -5.26 1.69 5.16
N TYR A 39 -4.31 0.84 4.73
CA TYR A 39 -3.66 -0.13 5.62
C TYR A 39 -2.38 0.39 6.27
N GLY A 40 -1.65 1.30 5.61
CA GLY A 40 -0.37 1.84 6.08
C GLY A 40 0.72 0.78 6.27
N ILE A 41 0.69 -0.31 5.51
CA ILE A 41 1.72 -1.34 5.52
C ILE A 41 2.67 -1.09 4.35
N PHE A 42 3.95 -0.97 4.66
CA PHE A 42 5.02 -0.78 3.68
C PHE A 42 5.98 -1.96 3.72
N LEU A 43 6.49 -2.35 2.54
CA LEU A 43 7.54 -3.36 2.42
C LEU A 43 8.87 -2.77 2.88
N ASP A 44 9.63 -3.54 3.66
CA ASP A 44 11.05 -3.33 3.87
C ASP A 44 11.86 -4.14 2.83
N ASN A 45 13.12 -3.77 2.59
CA ASN A 45 13.99 -4.48 1.62
C ASN A 45 14.05 -6.00 1.92
N PHE A 46 14.09 -6.38 3.19
CA PHE A 46 14.21 -7.77 3.61
C PHE A 46 12.95 -8.60 3.32
N THR A 47 11.76 -8.10 3.66
CA THR A 47 10.49 -8.78 3.38
C THR A 47 10.13 -8.72 1.90
N ALA A 48 10.50 -7.64 1.20
CA ALA A 48 10.40 -7.58 -0.25
C ALA A 48 11.19 -8.73 -0.91
N ASN A 49 12.44 -8.95 -0.48
CA ASN A 49 13.27 -10.05 -1.00
C ASN A 49 12.64 -11.42 -0.75
N ILE A 50 12.13 -11.69 0.46
CA ILE A 50 11.46 -12.96 0.77
C ILE A 50 10.18 -13.14 -0.05
N LEU A 51 9.40 -12.07 -0.21
CA LEU A 51 8.13 -12.10 -0.94
C LEU A 51 8.37 -12.33 -2.44
N LEU A 52 9.32 -11.60 -3.02
CA LEU A 52 9.73 -11.75 -4.42
C LEU A 52 10.30 -13.14 -4.69
N ASP A 53 11.18 -13.64 -3.83
CA ASP A 53 11.75 -14.99 -3.95
C ASP A 53 10.65 -16.08 -3.97
N LYS A 54 9.68 -15.99 -3.04
CA LYS A 54 8.55 -16.93 -3.01
C LYS A 54 7.66 -16.83 -4.25
N LEU A 55 7.40 -15.63 -4.74
CA LEU A 55 6.57 -15.41 -5.93
C LEU A 55 7.27 -15.88 -7.21
N VAL A 56 8.57 -15.61 -7.35
CA VAL A 56 9.40 -16.08 -8.45
C VAL A 56 9.51 -17.60 -8.45
N THR A 57 9.74 -18.21 -7.28
CA THR A 57 9.83 -19.68 -7.14
C THR A 57 8.50 -20.37 -7.44
N SER A 58 7.38 -19.72 -7.09
CA SER A 58 6.03 -20.22 -7.41
C SER A 58 5.56 -19.88 -8.84
N LYS A 59 6.40 -19.23 -9.66
CA LYS A 59 6.09 -18.78 -11.04
C LYS A 59 4.88 -17.85 -11.14
N ASN A 60 4.55 -17.14 -10.07
CA ASN A 60 3.47 -16.15 -10.05
C ASN A 60 4.02 -14.76 -10.40
N TYR A 61 4.38 -14.57 -11.67
CA TYR A 61 5.07 -13.36 -12.12
C TYR A 61 4.21 -12.10 -12.10
N GLU A 62 2.88 -12.22 -12.27
CA GLU A 62 1.97 -11.07 -12.16
C GLU A 62 2.01 -10.43 -10.76
N LEU A 63 1.93 -11.25 -9.72
CA LEU A 63 2.04 -10.77 -8.34
C LEU A 63 3.46 -10.31 -8.02
N ALA A 64 4.47 -10.99 -8.56
CA ALA A 64 5.86 -10.57 -8.38
C ALA A 64 6.12 -9.18 -8.97
N ALA A 65 5.60 -8.92 -10.18
CA ALA A 65 5.68 -7.63 -10.84
C ALA A 65 4.97 -6.52 -10.07
N ASN A 66 3.83 -6.84 -9.44
CA ASN A 66 3.15 -5.90 -8.54
C ASN A 66 3.98 -5.54 -7.32
N VAL A 67 4.61 -6.53 -6.68
CA VAL A 67 5.48 -6.29 -5.53
C VAL A 67 6.70 -5.46 -5.95
N ALA A 68 7.32 -5.78 -7.09
CA ALA A 68 8.41 -5.02 -7.68
C ALA A 68 8.03 -3.57 -8.04
N ALA A 69 6.77 -3.34 -8.40
CA ALA A 69 6.26 -2.00 -8.57
C ALA A 69 6.11 -1.22 -7.28
N LEU A 70 5.62 -1.87 -6.23
CA LEU A 70 5.47 -1.25 -4.93
C LEU A 70 6.82 -0.89 -4.32
N THR A 71 7.86 -1.71 -4.52
CA THR A 71 9.24 -1.36 -4.11
C THR A 71 9.79 -0.18 -4.90
N MET A 72 9.54 -0.12 -6.21
CA MET A 72 9.95 1.04 -7.03
C MET A 72 9.26 2.34 -6.61
N LEU A 73 7.96 2.31 -6.26
CA LEU A 73 7.22 3.49 -5.81
C LEU A 73 7.74 4.06 -4.48
N GLN A 74 8.51 3.29 -3.70
CA GLN A 74 9.19 3.78 -2.51
C GLN A 74 10.50 4.53 -2.85
N GLU A 75 10.96 4.45 -4.10
CA GLU A 75 12.19 5.07 -4.62
C GLU A 75 13.47 4.72 -3.84
N GLU A 76 13.48 3.58 -3.15
CA GLU A 76 14.65 3.09 -2.42
C GLU A 76 15.40 2.03 -3.23
N TYR A 77 16.50 2.43 -3.86
CA TYR A 77 17.35 1.55 -4.69
C TYR A 77 18.67 1.17 -4.00
N SER A 78 18.69 1.17 -2.68
CA SER A 78 19.88 0.94 -1.85
C SER A 78 20.36 -0.51 -1.89
N ASN A 79 19.41 -1.46 -1.92
CA ASN A 79 19.68 -2.88 -1.86
C ASN A 79 19.75 -3.52 -3.26
N GLU A 80 20.94 -4.03 -3.61
CA GLU A 80 21.21 -4.67 -4.89
C GLU A 80 20.37 -5.93 -5.13
N ILE A 81 20.07 -6.73 -4.09
CA ILE A 81 19.24 -7.94 -4.22
C ILE A 81 17.81 -7.56 -4.57
N THR A 82 17.24 -6.57 -3.86
CA THR A 82 15.87 -6.12 -4.10
C THR A 82 15.71 -5.59 -5.52
N CYS A 83 16.68 -4.78 -5.99
CA CYS A 83 16.71 -4.27 -7.35
C CYS A 83 16.81 -5.40 -8.39
N ALA A 84 17.72 -6.36 -8.20
CA ALA A 84 17.93 -7.49 -9.10
C ALA A 84 16.70 -8.40 -9.20
N LEU A 85 16.09 -8.76 -8.06
CA LEU A 85 14.87 -9.56 -8.01
C LEU A 85 13.67 -8.84 -8.64
N SER A 86 13.55 -7.53 -8.39
CA SER A 86 12.49 -6.71 -8.98
C SER A 86 12.63 -6.62 -10.50
N GLN A 87 13.86 -6.42 -11.00
CA GLN A 87 14.15 -6.45 -12.43
C GLN A 87 13.79 -7.79 -13.07
N TYR A 88 14.17 -8.90 -12.44
CA TYR A 88 13.87 -10.23 -12.96
C TYR A 88 12.36 -10.53 -12.98
N ALA A 89 11.64 -10.19 -11.91
CA ALA A 89 10.20 -10.37 -11.81
C ALA A 89 9.46 -9.61 -12.92
N CYS A 90 9.78 -8.34 -13.13
CA CYS A 90 9.17 -7.53 -14.18
C CYS A 90 9.58 -7.97 -15.58
N TYR A 91 10.84 -8.35 -15.78
CA TYR A 91 11.32 -8.91 -17.05
C TYR A 91 10.53 -10.16 -17.45
N LYS A 92 10.42 -11.12 -16.54
CA LYS A 92 9.66 -12.36 -16.77
C LYS A 92 8.19 -12.11 -17.02
N TYR A 93 7.58 -11.24 -16.22
CA TYR A 93 6.20 -10.84 -16.44
C TYR A 93 5.98 -10.26 -17.85
N LEU A 94 6.83 -9.35 -18.32
CA LEU A 94 6.65 -8.74 -19.63
C LEU A 94 6.81 -9.72 -20.80
N ILE A 95 7.70 -10.70 -20.67
CA ILE A 95 7.85 -11.76 -21.69
C ILE A 95 6.61 -12.64 -21.72
N GLU A 96 6.18 -13.15 -20.57
CA GLU A 96 5.08 -14.12 -20.47
C GLU A 96 3.70 -13.48 -20.69
N CYS A 97 3.50 -12.25 -20.21
CA CYS A 97 2.22 -11.56 -20.34
C CYS A 97 1.98 -10.99 -21.75
N SER A 98 3.00 -11.00 -22.63
CA SER A 98 2.87 -10.55 -24.02
C SER A 98 1.88 -11.37 -24.87
N ASP A 99 1.38 -12.49 -24.32
CA ASP A 99 0.42 -13.41 -24.93
C ASP A 99 -0.96 -13.42 -24.23
N ILE A 100 -1.11 -12.75 -23.09
CA ILE A 100 -2.40 -12.69 -22.36
C ILE A 100 -3.13 -11.42 -22.80
N ASN A 101 -4.02 -11.60 -23.78
CA ASN A 101 -5.01 -10.61 -24.20
C ASN A 101 -5.72 -10.03 -22.96
N GLN A 102 -5.49 -8.76 -22.67
CA GLN A 102 -6.32 -8.03 -21.72
C GLN A 102 -7.69 -7.85 -22.37
N GLU A 103 -8.66 -8.67 -21.98
CA GLU A 103 -10.05 -8.39 -22.33
C GLU A 103 -10.40 -7.00 -21.77
N PRO A 104 -10.97 -6.11 -22.60
CA PRO A 104 -11.39 -4.80 -22.14
C PRO A 104 -12.45 -5.01 -21.06
N VAL A 105 -12.17 -4.51 -19.86
CA VAL A 105 -13.14 -4.47 -18.76
C VAL A 105 -14.36 -3.72 -19.27
N LYS A 106 -15.46 -4.45 -19.49
CA LYS A 106 -16.73 -3.88 -19.89
C LYS A 106 -17.19 -2.93 -18.77
N ALA A 107 -17.22 -1.65 -19.07
CA ALA A 107 -17.85 -0.67 -18.21
C ALA A 107 -19.34 -1.02 -18.10
N GLU A 108 -19.79 -1.42 -16.92
CA GLU A 108 -21.21 -1.58 -16.64
C GLU A 108 -21.87 -0.19 -16.62
N ASP A 109 -22.68 0.09 -17.64
CA ASP A 109 -23.56 1.25 -17.70
C ASP A 109 -24.63 1.18 -16.60
N LYS A 110 -24.31 1.70 -15.41
CA LYS A 110 -25.29 1.94 -14.36
C LYS A 110 -26.07 3.22 -14.68
N LYS A 111 -27.38 3.06 -14.86
CA LYS A 111 -28.36 4.13 -15.08
C LYS A 111 -28.16 5.26 -14.07
N LYS A 112 -28.06 6.49 -14.59
CA LYS A 112 -27.86 7.72 -13.81
C LYS A 112 -29.18 8.12 -13.14
N GLU A 113 -29.42 7.62 -11.94
CA GLU A 113 -30.28 8.32 -10.98
C GLU A 113 -29.45 9.47 -10.36
N GLU A 114 -30.01 10.67 -10.26
CA GLU A 114 -29.32 11.84 -9.73
C GLU A 114 -29.08 11.69 -8.22
N ILE A 115 -27.97 11.06 -7.87
CA ILE A 115 -27.47 10.97 -6.50
C ILE A 115 -26.78 12.31 -6.18
N LYS A 116 -27.32 13.07 -5.23
CA LYS A 116 -26.61 14.23 -4.66
C LYS A 116 -25.42 13.75 -3.82
N ILE A 117 -24.23 13.78 -4.41
CA ILE A 117 -22.97 13.36 -3.79
C ILE A 117 -22.32 14.57 -3.11
N ARG A 118 -21.97 14.45 -1.82
CA ARG A 118 -21.05 15.41 -1.18
C ARG A 118 -19.66 15.23 -1.80
N VAL A 119 -19.25 16.18 -2.63
CA VAL A 119 -17.92 16.20 -3.25
C VAL A 119 -16.88 16.43 -2.16
N LYS A 120 -16.18 15.38 -1.74
CA LYS A 120 -14.92 15.52 -1.00
C LYS A 120 -13.89 16.13 -1.95
N PHE A 121 -12.96 16.93 -1.42
CA PHE A 121 -11.88 17.59 -2.15
C PHE A 121 -11.42 16.80 -3.38
N LEU A 122 -11.50 17.42 -4.57
CA LEU A 122 -11.02 16.86 -5.81
C LEU A 122 -9.52 16.60 -5.67
N ARG A 123 -9.08 15.34 -5.63
CA ARG A 123 -7.65 15.01 -5.73
C ARG A 123 -7.20 15.20 -7.17
N ASN A 124 -6.11 15.94 -7.33
CA ASN A 124 -5.32 16.28 -8.53
C ASN A 124 -6.02 16.21 -9.90
N PHE A 125 -6.06 17.36 -10.59
CA PHE A 125 -6.38 17.46 -12.02
C PHE A 125 -5.25 16.96 -12.94
N TYR A 126 -4.08 16.68 -12.39
CA TYR A 126 -2.87 16.38 -13.15
C TYR A 126 -2.49 14.92 -12.95
N TYR A 127 -2.39 14.22 -14.08
CA TYR A 127 -1.88 12.86 -14.17
C TYR A 127 -0.35 12.91 -14.03
N ASP A 128 0.19 12.40 -12.92
CA ASP A 128 1.61 12.56 -12.56
C ASP A 128 2.50 11.44 -13.08
N ASP A 129 1.94 10.47 -13.82
CA ASP A 129 2.66 9.29 -14.33
C ASP A 129 3.37 8.49 -13.21
N HIS A 130 2.98 8.71 -11.94
CA HIS A 130 3.62 8.11 -10.78
C HIS A 130 2.69 7.22 -9.97
N PHE A 131 1.62 7.78 -9.43
CA PHE A 131 0.66 7.01 -8.63
C PHE A 131 -0.64 6.69 -9.39
N ASP A 132 -0.84 7.32 -10.55
CA ASP A 132 -2.06 7.17 -11.34
C ASP A 132 -2.06 5.94 -12.27
N ILE A 133 -0.90 5.31 -12.48
CA ILE A 133 -0.75 4.14 -13.35
C ILE A 133 -1.34 2.91 -12.68
N LYS A 134 -2.39 2.34 -13.29
CA LYS A 134 -3.05 1.11 -12.81
C LYS A 134 -2.67 -0.14 -13.58
N GLU A 135 -2.28 0.01 -14.85
CA GLU A 135 -1.92 -1.12 -15.71
C GLU A 135 -0.58 -1.72 -15.27
N ILE A 136 -0.58 -3.00 -14.92
CA ILE A 136 0.63 -3.71 -14.48
C ILE A 136 1.70 -3.70 -15.58
N SER A 137 1.34 -3.86 -16.85
CA SER A 137 2.30 -3.86 -17.97
C SER A 137 3.10 -2.54 -18.03
N ILE A 138 2.40 -1.41 -17.95
CA ILE A 138 3.01 -0.08 -17.93
C ILE A 138 3.84 0.10 -16.66
N LEU A 139 3.33 -0.36 -15.52
CA LEU A 139 4.00 -0.27 -14.23
C LEU A 139 5.29 -1.10 -14.23
N SER A 140 5.28 -2.33 -14.76
CA SER A 140 6.45 -3.18 -14.96
C SER A 140 7.47 -2.52 -15.91
N GLY A 141 7.01 -1.91 -17.00
CA GLY A 141 7.89 -1.11 -17.87
C GLY A 141 8.58 0.02 -17.11
N LYS A 142 7.81 0.80 -16.35
CA LYS A 142 8.33 1.88 -15.51
C LYS A 142 9.34 1.38 -14.49
N THR A 143 9.03 0.28 -13.78
CA THR A 143 9.93 -0.29 -12.78
C THR A 143 11.29 -0.66 -13.36
N LEU A 144 11.29 -1.31 -14.52
CA LEU A 144 12.52 -1.66 -15.22
C LEU A 144 13.31 -0.43 -15.64
N ALA A 145 12.65 0.58 -16.20
CA ALA A 145 13.30 1.81 -16.63
C ALA A 145 13.96 2.57 -15.46
N TRP A 146 13.29 2.64 -14.31
CA TRP A 146 13.75 3.38 -13.14
C TRP A 146 14.84 2.64 -12.35
N ILE A 147 14.64 1.37 -12.02
CA ILE A 147 15.64 0.58 -11.28
C ILE A 147 16.92 0.46 -12.11
N SER A 148 16.79 0.21 -13.42
CA SER A 148 17.94 0.00 -14.30
C SER A 148 18.68 1.29 -14.65
N ARG A 149 18.09 2.47 -14.37
CA ARG A 149 18.79 3.75 -14.50
C ARG A 149 19.87 3.93 -13.43
N GLN A 150 19.73 3.25 -12.30
CA GLN A 150 20.64 3.41 -11.16
C GLN A 150 21.99 2.72 -11.39
N SER A 151 22.02 1.63 -12.17
CA SER A 151 23.25 0.90 -12.49
C SER A 151 23.68 1.15 -13.94
N ASN A 152 25.00 1.32 -14.13
CA ASN A 152 25.59 1.58 -15.45
C ASN A 152 26.01 0.30 -16.20
N ASP A 153 25.51 -0.84 -15.75
CA ASP A 153 25.88 -2.14 -16.29
C ASP A 153 25.26 -2.39 -17.66
N ASN A 154 25.90 -3.26 -18.44
CA ASN A 154 25.40 -3.63 -19.76
C ASN A 154 24.00 -4.27 -19.68
N ILE A 155 23.77 -5.10 -18.67
CA ILE A 155 22.47 -5.76 -18.42
C ILE A 155 21.41 -4.70 -18.10
N ALA A 156 21.72 -3.78 -17.18
CA ALA A 156 20.82 -2.70 -16.78
C ALA A 156 20.41 -1.82 -17.97
N ARG A 157 21.36 -1.45 -18.84
CA ARG A 157 21.07 -0.67 -20.05
C ARG A 157 20.11 -1.39 -21.00
N ASN A 158 20.25 -2.70 -21.17
CA ASN A 158 19.33 -3.49 -21.99
C ASN A 158 17.94 -3.62 -21.35
N LEU A 159 17.88 -3.84 -20.03
CA LEU A 159 16.61 -3.83 -19.28
C LEU A 159 15.93 -2.45 -19.30
N GLN A 160 16.72 -1.39 -19.33
CA GLN A 160 16.23 -0.02 -19.42
C GLN A 160 15.54 0.25 -20.77
N ILE A 161 16.08 -0.28 -21.88
CA ILE A 161 15.43 -0.23 -23.20
C ILE A 161 14.05 -0.91 -23.14
N ILE A 162 13.99 -2.12 -22.57
CA ILE A 162 12.72 -2.86 -22.40
C ILE A 162 11.75 -2.04 -21.52
N GLY A 163 12.25 -1.44 -20.45
CA GLY A 163 11.44 -0.60 -19.56
C GLY A 163 10.79 0.58 -20.29
N TRP A 164 11.57 1.37 -21.03
CA TRP A 164 11.04 2.52 -21.79
C TRP A 164 10.07 2.13 -22.89
N LEU A 165 10.27 0.95 -23.50
CA LEU A 165 9.37 0.39 -24.51
C LEU A 165 7.98 0.13 -23.93
N TYR A 166 7.89 -0.62 -22.83
CA TYR A 166 6.61 -0.96 -22.19
C TYR A 166 5.99 0.21 -21.41
N TYR A 167 6.80 1.18 -20.99
CA TYR A 167 6.34 2.43 -20.37
C TYR A 167 5.80 3.45 -21.40
N LYS A 168 5.86 3.15 -22.70
CA LYS A 168 5.36 4.00 -23.81
C LYS A 168 6.00 5.40 -23.87
N LYS A 169 7.23 5.56 -23.37
CA LYS A 169 8.00 6.82 -23.45
C LYS A 169 9.08 6.70 -24.54
N TYR A 170 8.63 6.75 -25.79
CA TYR A 170 9.47 6.49 -26.97
C TYR A 170 10.57 7.53 -27.20
N ASP A 171 10.36 8.79 -26.80
CA ASP A 171 11.41 9.83 -26.91
C ASP A 171 12.60 9.52 -26.00
N GLN A 172 12.31 9.02 -24.79
CA GLN A 172 13.33 8.62 -23.82
C GLN A 172 14.06 7.35 -24.29
N LEU A 173 13.34 6.41 -24.91
CA LEU A 173 13.93 5.26 -25.59
C LEU A 173 14.95 5.68 -26.66
N LEU A 174 14.58 6.60 -27.56
CA LEU A 174 15.47 7.09 -28.63
C LEU A 174 16.72 7.74 -28.08
N SER A 175 16.57 8.69 -27.15
CA SER A 175 17.70 9.39 -26.56
C SER A 175 18.68 8.41 -25.89
N LEU A 176 18.16 7.37 -25.25
CA LEU A 176 18.97 6.31 -24.66
C LEU A 176 19.67 5.47 -25.74
N CYS A 177 18.99 5.04 -26.80
CA CYS A 177 19.62 4.31 -27.91
C CYS A 177 20.75 5.12 -28.57
N GLU A 178 20.57 6.43 -28.76
CA GLU A 178 21.61 7.32 -29.31
C GLU A 178 22.83 7.45 -28.39
N VAL A 179 22.61 7.48 -27.07
CA VAL A 179 23.69 7.47 -26.07
C VAL A 179 24.41 6.13 -26.09
N LEU A 180 23.68 5.01 -26.13
CA LEU A 180 24.27 3.67 -26.12
C LEU A 180 25.05 3.36 -27.38
N HIS A 181 24.58 3.80 -28.55
CA HIS A 181 25.28 3.64 -29.82
C HIS A 181 26.69 4.26 -29.79
N LYS A 182 26.89 5.36 -29.05
CA LYS A 182 28.21 6.00 -28.88
C LYS A 182 29.16 5.18 -27.99
N ILE A 183 28.66 4.24 -27.20
CA ILE A 183 29.46 3.48 -26.23
C ILE A 183 29.95 2.18 -26.88
N LYS A 184 31.23 2.15 -27.25
CA LYS A 184 31.87 0.99 -27.91
C LYS A 184 31.84 -0.31 -27.10
N SER A 185 31.72 -0.23 -25.77
CA SER A 185 31.66 -1.41 -24.89
C SER A 185 30.25 -1.99 -24.73
N PHE A 186 29.23 -1.33 -25.27
CA PHE A 186 27.85 -1.79 -25.15
C PHE A 186 27.62 -3.04 -26.01
N LYS A 187 27.00 -4.05 -25.40
CA LYS A 187 26.57 -5.28 -26.05
C LYS A 187 25.06 -5.41 -25.96
N ILE A 188 24.41 -5.62 -27.10
CA ILE A 188 22.96 -5.81 -27.16
C ILE A 188 22.59 -7.29 -27.10
N TYR A 189 21.50 -7.59 -26.39
CA TYR A 189 20.91 -8.93 -26.39
C TYR A 189 19.87 -9.05 -27.51
N ASN A 190 19.86 -10.18 -28.21
CA ASN A 190 18.92 -10.42 -29.32
C ASN A 190 17.45 -10.36 -28.85
N GLU A 191 17.17 -10.85 -27.64
CA GLU A 191 15.84 -10.81 -27.00
C GLU A 191 15.25 -9.38 -26.97
N VAL A 192 16.08 -8.34 -26.80
CA VAL A 192 15.64 -6.94 -26.78
C VAL A 192 15.19 -6.47 -28.16
N ILE A 193 15.90 -6.88 -29.21
CA ILE A 193 15.58 -6.53 -30.60
C ILE A 193 14.29 -7.25 -31.03
N GLU A 194 14.14 -8.52 -30.67
CA GLU A 194 12.93 -9.30 -30.94
C GLU A 194 11.71 -8.69 -30.24
N LEU A 195 11.84 -8.23 -29.00
CA LEU A 195 10.77 -7.54 -28.28
C LEU A 195 10.42 -6.20 -28.94
N LEU A 196 11.40 -5.44 -29.42
CA LEU A 196 11.16 -4.19 -30.16
C LEU A 196 10.37 -4.46 -31.45
N GLN A 197 10.75 -5.50 -32.21
CA GLN A 197 10.05 -5.91 -33.42
C GLN A 197 8.61 -6.38 -33.13
N LYS A 198 8.42 -7.23 -32.10
CA LYS A 198 7.08 -7.68 -31.67
C LYS A 198 6.17 -6.50 -31.30
N GLN A 199 6.72 -5.43 -30.72
CA GLN A 199 5.96 -4.24 -30.35
C GLN A 199 5.72 -3.28 -31.53
N SER A 200 6.67 -3.14 -32.46
CA SER A 200 6.47 -2.36 -33.70
C SER A 200 5.37 -2.94 -34.58
N ASP A 201 5.22 -4.27 -34.59
CA ASP A 201 4.16 -4.94 -35.35
C ASP A 201 2.78 -4.75 -34.70
N LYS A 202 2.72 -4.70 -33.36
CA LYS A 202 1.47 -4.56 -32.60
C LYS A 202 0.92 -3.13 -32.55
N THR A 203 1.78 -2.12 -32.57
CA THR A 203 1.38 -0.72 -32.30
C THR A 203 1.77 0.19 -33.47
N GLU A 204 0.82 0.96 -34.01
CA GLU A 204 1.11 1.95 -35.07
C GLU A 204 1.78 3.22 -34.55
N GLU A 205 1.53 3.55 -33.29
CA GLU A 205 2.15 4.67 -32.59
C GLU A 205 3.65 4.40 -32.39
N GLY A 206 4.50 5.29 -32.91
CA GLY A 206 5.95 5.21 -32.70
C GLY A 206 6.72 4.27 -33.65
N LYS A 207 6.10 3.72 -34.70
CA LYS A 207 6.79 2.85 -35.69
C LYS A 207 8.12 3.42 -36.21
N HIS A 208 8.13 4.67 -36.65
CA HIS A 208 9.34 5.36 -37.11
C HIS A 208 10.43 5.44 -36.02
N ILE A 209 10.02 5.58 -34.75
CA ILE A 209 10.93 5.60 -33.61
C ILE A 209 11.53 4.20 -33.42
N PHE A 210 10.71 3.15 -33.46
CA PHE A 210 11.17 1.77 -33.34
C PHE A 210 12.15 1.39 -34.45
N ASP A 211 11.86 1.73 -35.71
CA ASP A 211 12.76 1.45 -36.84
C ASP A 211 14.13 2.09 -36.66
N ARG A 212 14.15 3.36 -36.21
CA ARG A 212 15.38 4.09 -35.91
C ARG A 212 16.14 3.50 -34.71
N CYS A 213 15.43 3.07 -33.66
CA CYS A 213 16.04 2.35 -32.54
C CYS A 213 16.67 1.04 -33.03
N ILE A 214 15.93 0.24 -33.82
CA ILE A 214 16.39 -1.05 -34.34
C ILE A 214 17.62 -0.87 -35.23
N SER A 215 17.65 0.14 -36.10
CA SER A 215 18.83 0.39 -36.94
C SER A 215 20.07 0.73 -36.10
N LEU A 216 19.95 1.65 -35.13
CA LEU A 216 21.04 2.04 -34.24
C LEU A 216 21.55 0.88 -33.38
N LEU A 217 20.64 0.01 -32.94
CA LEU A 217 20.92 -1.12 -32.08
C LEU A 217 21.53 -2.31 -32.83
N ASN A 218 21.18 -2.51 -34.10
CA ASN A 218 21.79 -3.53 -34.97
C ASN A 218 23.26 -3.25 -35.28
N GLU A 219 23.69 -1.99 -35.22
CA GLU A 219 25.09 -1.58 -35.40
C GLU A 219 25.97 -1.92 -34.18
N CYS A 220 25.36 -2.22 -33.03
CA CYS A 220 26.07 -2.57 -31.81
C CYS A 220 26.53 -4.05 -31.79
N SER A 221 27.59 -4.33 -31.03
CA SER A 221 28.05 -5.71 -30.82
C SER A 221 27.00 -6.54 -30.07
N LYS A 222 26.84 -7.82 -30.44
CA LYS A 222 25.85 -8.71 -29.82
C LYS A 222 26.42 -9.42 -28.60
N ALA A 223 25.59 -9.63 -27.58
CA ALA A 223 25.91 -10.48 -26.45
C ALA A 223 25.75 -11.97 -26.82
N GLU A 224 26.67 -12.81 -26.35
CA GLU A 224 26.68 -14.25 -26.63
C GLU A 224 25.74 -15.04 -25.70
N ILE A 225 25.51 -14.53 -24.48
CA ILE A 225 24.72 -15.17 -23.44
C ILE A 225 23.29 -14.63 -23.50
N PRO A 226 22.25 -15.46 -23.29
CA PRO A 226 20.87 -15.00 -23.13
C PRO A 226 20.70 -13.95 -22.04
N LEU A 227 19.77 -13.02 -22.24
CA LEU A 227 19.51 -11.95 -21.27
C LEU A 227 19.00 -12.55 -19.96
N GLU A 228 18.11 -13.53 -20.01
CA GLU A 228 17.59 -14.21 -18.82
C GLU A 228 18.70 -14.81 -17.93
N GLU A 229 19.66 -15.53 -18.52
CA GLU A 229 20.78 -16.12 -17.78
C GLU A 229 21.67 -15.05 -17.17
N SER A 230 21.91 -13.95 -17.89
CA SER A 230 22.69 -12.84 -17.38
C SER A 230 22.03 -12.14 -16.18
N VAL A 231 20.70 -12.03 -16.17
CA VAL A 231 19.95 -11.49 -15.01
C VAL A 231 20.01 -12.46 -13.82
N LYS A 232 19.94 -13.78 -14.05
CA LYS A 232 20.12 -14.76 -12.97
C LYS A 232 21.51 -14.66 -12.33
N ASN A 233 22.55 -14.55 -13.16
CA ASN A 233 23.92 -14.33 -12.67
C ASN A 233 24.05 -13.02 -11.90
N LEU A 234 23.34 -11.96 -12.31
CA LEU A 234 23.29 -10.69 -11.58
C LEU A 234 22.71 -10.89 -10.17
N ILE A 235 21.60 -11.64 -10.06
CA ILE A 235 20.99 -11.97 -8.76
C ILE A 235 21.97 -12.75 -7.88
N GLU A 236 22.62 -13.78 -8.42
CA GLU A 236 23.60 -14.57 -7.66
C GLU A 236 24.77 -13.71 -7.16
N ASN A 237 25.29 -12.82 -8.00
CA ASN A 237 26.35 -11.89 -7.61
C ASN A 237 25.89 -10.91 -6.53
N ALA A 238 24.67 -10.37 -6.64
CA ALA A 238 24.09 -9.48 -5.64
C ALA A 238 23.93 -10.19 -4.28
N ILE A 239 23.44 -11.44 -4.30
CA ILE A 239 23.30 -12.29 -3.11
C ILE A 239 24.67 -12.51 -2.46
N ASN A 240 25.67 -12.95 -3.22
CA ASN A 240 27.01 -13.23 -2.71
C ASN A 240 27.67 -12.00 -2.04
N LYS A 241 27.39 -10.80 -2.55
CA LYS A 241 27.96 -9.54 -2.07
C LYS A 241 27.25 -8.98 -0.83
N SER A 242 25.91 -8.96 -0.83
CA SER A 242 25.14 -8.18 0.15
C SER A 242 24.42 -9.03 1.22
N GLN A 243 24.11 -10.29 0.95
CA GLN A 243 23.28 -11.13 1.82
C GLN A 243 23.81 -11.24 3.26
N LYS A 244 25.13 -11.41 3.44
CA LYS A 244 25.72 -11.53 4.78
C LYS A 244 25.53 -10.25 5.61
N ASN A 245 25.72 -9.10 4.97
CA ASN A 245 25.57 -7.81 5.63
C ASN A 245 24.10 -7.54 5.97
N ASP A 246 23.19 -7.85 5.04
CA ASP A 246 21.75 -7.68 5.24
C ASP A 246 21.22 -8.54 6.40
N ILE A 247 21.67 -9.81 6.49
CA ILE A 247 21.30 -10.70 7.59
C ILE A 247 21.80 -10.14 8.92
N LEU A 248 23.05 -9.64 8.98
CA LEU A 248 23.61 -9.04 10.19
C LEU A 248 22.86 -7.77 10.61
N MET A 249 22.47 -6.92 9.65
CA MET A 249 21.66 -5.73 9.92
C MET A 249 20.27 -6.12 10.43
N GLN A 250 19.62 -7.10 9.80
CA GLN A 250 18.30 -7.58 10.21
C GLN A 250 18.31 -8.19 11.62
N GLN A 251 19.35 -8.96 11.98
CA GLN A 251 19.51 -9.50 13.32
C GLN A 251 19.63 -8.40 14.39
N LYS A 252 20.38 -7.33 14.09
CA LYS A 252 20.47 -6.15 14.98
C LYS A 252 19.11 -5.46 15.10
N LEU A 253 18.39 -5.29 14.00
CA LEU A 253 17.04 -4.69 13.99
C LEU A 253 16.06 -5.50 14.85
N TYR A 254 16.09 -6.83 14.79
CA TYR A 254 15.26 -7.66 15.69
C TYR A 254 15.54 -7.40 17.17
N GLY A 255 16.82 -7.26 17.56
CA GLY A 255 17.19 -6.89 18.93
C GLY A 255 16.60 -5.54 19.36
N ILE A 256 16.68 -4.53 18.47
CA ILE A 256 16.11 -3.19 18.72
C ILE A 256 14.59 -3.26 18.85
N TRP A 257 13.93 -4.04 18.00
CA TRP A 257 12.47 -4.20 18.03
C TRP A 257 11.97 -4.89 19.28
N ILE A 258 12.68 -5.93 19.76
CA ILE A 258 12.37 -6.60 21.03
C ILE A 258 12.43 -5.60 22.18
N ASN A 259 13.54 -4.87 22.30
CA ASN A 259 13.73 -3.87 23.36
C ASN A 259 12.65 -2.77 23.33
N THR A 260 12.31 -2.31 22.13
CA THR A 260 11.29 -1.27 21.93
C THR A 260 9.90 -1.78 22.31
N ARG A 261 9.55 -3.00 21.91
CA ARG A 261 8.28 -3.65 22.29
C ARG A 261 8.18 -3.89 23.79
N GLU A 262 9.24 -4.37 24.43
CA GLU A 262 9.26 -4.55 25.88
C GLU A 262 9.07 -3.22 26.62
N LYS A 263 9.74 -2.15 26.16
CA LYS A 263 9.57 -0.81 26.73
C LYS A 263 8.12 -0.33 26.58
N LYS A 264 7.53 -0.48 25.40
CA LYS A 264 6.13 -0.09 25.15
C LYS A 264 5.14 -0.90 25.97
N LEU A 265 5.37 -2.20 26.13
CA LEU A 265 4.56 -3.07 26.99
C LEU A 265 4.63 -2.62 28.45
N LYS A 266 5.83 -2.31 28.97
CA LYS A 266 6.01 -1.78 30.33
C LYS A 266 5.31 -0.43 30.52
N GLU A 267 5.41 0.48 29.54
CA GLU A 267 4.69 1.76 29.54
C GLU A 267 3.16 1.54 29.60
N GLN A 268 2.62 0.60 28.83
CA GLN A 268 1.20 0.26 28.83
C GLN A 268 0.75 -0.35 30.17
N LEU A 269 1.52 -1.28 30.73
CA LEU A 269 1.24 -1.88 32.04
C LEU A 269 1.20 -0.81 33.15
N GLN A 270 2.17 0.10 33.17
CA GLN A 270 2.18 1.20 34.14
C GLN A 270 0.99 2.15 33.99
N ARG A 271 0.56 2.44 32.76
CA ARG A 271 -0.64 3.26 32.52
C ARG A 271 -1.89 2.57 33.05
N LEU A 272 -2.01 1.26 32.81
CA LEU A 272 -3.12 0.45 33.28
C LEU A 272 -3.17 0.41 34.81
N GLU A 273 -2.03 0.18 35.47
CA GLU A 273 -1.94 0.22 36.94
C GLU A 273 -2.33 1.58 37.52
N ARG A 274 -1.87 2.69 36.91
CA ARG A 274 -2.26 4.03 37.35
C ARG A 274 -3.76 4.25 37.21
N ALA A 275 -4.36 3.83 36.10
CA ALA A 275 -5.81 3.93 35.89
C ALA A 275 -6.58 3.15 36.97
N ARG A 276 -6.18 1.91 37.26
CA ARG A 276 -6.79 1.11 38.34
C ARG A 276 -6.63 1.76 39.73
N ARG A 277 -5.47 2.36 40.02
CA ARG A 277 -5.27 3.08 41.29
C ARG A 277 -6.16 4.31 41.39
N MET A 278 -6.27 5.09 40.31
CA MET A 278 -7.16 6.25 40.27
C MET A 278 -8.63 5.85 40.45
N GLU A 279 -9.08 4.77 39.81
CA GLU A 279 -10.42 4.23 40.00
C GLU A 279 -10.66 3.81 41.45
N ALA A 280 -9.71 3.12 42.08
CA ALA A 280 -9.81 2.73 43.49
C ALA A 280 -9.84 3.93 44.45
N ILE A 281 -9.05 4.98 44.17
CA ILE A 281 -9.06 6.22 44.96
C ILE A 281 -10.41 6.93 44.79
N ASN A 282 -10.93 7.04 43.57
CA ASN A 282 -12.21 7.69 43.29
C ASN A 282 -13.38 6.96 43.97
N LEU A 283 -13.36 5.62 44.00
CA LEU A 283 -14.36 4.84 44.73
C LEU A 283 -14.31 5.13 46.23
N LYS A 284 -13.11 5.09 46.82
CA LYS A 284 -12.93 5.42 48.25
C LYS A 284 -13.31 6.87 48.57
N GLN A 285 -13.01 7.83 47.69
CA GLN A 285 -13.41 9.23 47.86
C GLN A 285 -14.93 9.35 47.92
N LYS A 286 -15.66 8.70 47.02
CA LYS A 286 -17.14 8.69 47.06
C LYS A 286 -17.71 8.03 48.31
N GLU A 287 -17.09 6.94 48.77
CA GLU A 287 -17.48 6.30 50.02
C GLU A 287 -17.29 7.25 51.21
N LEU A 288 -16.13 7.90 51.30
CA LEU A 288 -15.81 8.87 52.36
C LEU A 288 -16.70 10.12 52.29
N GLU A 289 -16.97 10.66 51.10
CA GLU A 289 -17.92 11.77 50.92
C GLU A 289 -19.32 11.37 51.42
N GLY A 290 -19.75 10.13 51.15
CA GLY A 290 -21.02 9.61 51.66
C GLY A 290 -21.05 9.42 53.18
N GLU A 291 -19.92 9.04 53.79
CA GLU A 291 -19.79 8.97 55.25
C GLU A 291 -19.73 10.35 55.91
N GLU A 292 -19.00 11.29 55.31
CA GLU A 292 -18.91 12.68 55.76
C GLU A 292 -20.27 13.37 55.70
N GLN A 293 -21.02 13.21 54.61
CA GLN A 293 -22.39 13.72 54.51
C GLN A 293 -23.30 13.18 55.61
N LYS A 294 -23.16 11.91 56.01
CA LYS A 294 -23.95 11.34 57.11
C LYS A 294 -23.54 11.92 58.46
N LEU A 295 -22.26 12.18 58.67
CA LEU A 295 -21.74 12.76 59.91
C LEU A 295 -22.15 14.22 60.07
N TRP A 296 -22.02 15.01 59.01
CA TRP A 296 -22.32 16.45 59.00
C TRP A 296 -23.77 16.76 58.62
N PHE A 297 -24.63 15.74 58.49
CA PHE A 297 -26.02 15.88 58.07
C PHE A 297 -26.77 16.93 58.91
N PHE A 298 -26.69 16.84 60.24
CA PHE A 298 -27.42 17.72 61.16
C PHE A 298 -26.88 19.16 61.19
N GLU A 299 -25.65 19.39 60.75
CA GLU A 299 -25.06 20.73 60.71
C GLU A 299 -25.33 21.44 59.38
N ASN A 300 -25.65 20.67 58.33
CA ASN A 300 -25.88 21.17 56.97
C ASN A 300 -27.30 20.89 56.45
N GLU A 301 -28.25 20.55 57.32
CA GLU A 301 -29.62 20.13 56.98
C GLU A 301 -30.32 21.12 56.04
N ASP A 302 -30.31 22.42 56.39
CA ASP A 302 -30.92 23.49 55.59
C ASP A 302 -30.36 23.56 54.15
N ASN A 303 -29.05 23.36 53.99
CA ASN A 303 -28.40 23.38 52.68
C ASN A 303 -28.72 22.13 51.86
N ILE A 304 -28.85 20.98 52.52
CA ILE A 304 -29.21 19.71 51.89
C ILE A 304 -30.66 19.77 51.39
N ASP A 305 -31.57 20.33 52.19
CA ASP A 305 -32.98 20.51 51.82
C ASP A 305 -33.14 21.43 50.62
N LEU A 306 -32.39 22.55 50.56
CA LEU A 306 -32.36 23.42 49.39
C LEU A 306 -31.89 22.69 48.12
N GLN A 307 -30.87 21.84 48.23
CA GLN A 307 -30.39 21.04 47.08
C GLN A 307 -31.38 19.95 46.65
N ILE A 308 -32.14 19.38 47.58
CA ILE A 308 -33.19 18.40 47.29
C ILE A 308 -34.32 19.09 46.51
N GLU A 309 -34.80 20.25 46.99
CA GLU A 309 -35.83 21.02 46.29
C GLU A 309 -35.41 21.42 44.87
N GLU A 310 -34.16 21.84 44.68
CA GLU A 310 -33.65 22.19 43.35
C GLU A 310 -33.63 20.99 42.40
N LYS A 311 -33.22 19.81 42.89
CA LYS A 311 -33.21 18.57 42.10
C LYS A 311 -34.62 18.10 41.76
N GLU A 312 -35.58 18.20 42.68
CA GLU A 312 -36.99 17.86 42.43
C GLU A 312 -37.59 18.79 41.37
N LYS A 313 -37.34 20.10 41.45
CA LYS A 313 -37.77 21.07 40.42
C LYS A 313 -37.23 20.74 39.02
N LEU A 314 -36.00 20.23 38.91
CA LEU A 314 -35.41 19.80 37.63
C LEU A 314 -36.01 18.50 37.09
N VAL A 315 -36.34 17.55 37.96
CA VAL A 315 -37.01 16.29 37.58
C VAL A 315 -38.43 16.58 37.10
N ASP A 316 -39.18 17.43 37.81
CA ASP A 316 -40.53 17.84 37.40
C ASP A 316 -40.51 18.59 36.05
N ALA A 317 -39.52 19.45 35.82
CA ALA A 317 -39.34 20.12 34.53
C ALA A 317 -39.02 19.16 33.37
N THR A 318 -38.30 18.06 33.62
CA THR A 318 -37.99 17.06 32.58
C THR A 318 -39.14 16.08 32.34
N VAL A 319 -39.93 15.75 33.36
CA VAL A 319 -41.18 14.98 33.22
C VAL A 319 -42.24 15.78 32.46
N ASN A 320 -42.38 17.09 32.75
CA ASN A 320 -43.28 17.99 32.02
C ASN A 320 -42.87 18.17 30.54
N LYS A 321 -41.57 18.19 30.22
CA LYS A 321 -41.12 18.21 28.81
C LYS A 321 -41.42 16.92 28.03
N LYS A 322 -41.40 15.76 28.70
CA LYS A 322 -41.79 14.48 28.07
C LYS A 322 -43.30 14.35 27.88
N SER A 323 -44.12 14.95 28.75
CA SER A 323 -45.57 14.96 28.59
C SER A 323 -46.04 15.95 27.50
N GLU A 324 -45.30 17.03 27.25
CA GLU A 324 -45.54 17.94 26.11
C GLU A 324 -45.22 17.31 24.75
N GLN A 325 -44.18 16.46 24.64
CA GLN A 325 -43.85 15.76 23.39
C GLN A 325 -44.89 14.70 22.97
N ASN A 326 -45.68 14.17 23.91
CA ASN A 326 -46.72 13.16 23.61
C ASN A 326 -48.08 13.75 23.20
N LYS A 327 -48.28 15.08 23.31
CA LYS A 327 -49.54 15.74 22.94
C LYS A 327 -49.72 15.98 21.43
N SER A 328 -48.70 15.73 20.60
CA SER A 328 -48.78 15.97 19.15
C SER A 328 -49.46 14.86 18.34
N ASP A 329 -49.75 13.71 18.94
CA ASP A 329 -50.32 12.53 18.24
C ASP A 329 -51.86 12.43 18.31
N GLU A 330 -52.55 13.37 18.98
CA GLU A 330 -54.03 13.31 19.14
C GLU A 330 -54.82 13.62 17.86
N ASN A 331 -54.19 14.13 16.79
CA ASN A 331 -54.83 14.45 15.50
C ASN A 331 -54.50 13.45 14.37
N TYR A 332 -54.11 12.22 14.70
CA TYR A 332 -53.92 11.18 13.68
C TYR A 332 -55.27 10.55 13.30
N ILE A 333 -55.73 10.80 12.06
CA ILE A 333 -56.86 10.10 11.46
C ILE A 333 -56.29 8.97 10.58
N PRO A 334 -56.49 7.68 10.93
CA PRO A 334 -56.01 6.56 10.13
C PRO A 334 -56.70 6.51 8.76
N PRO A 335 -55.99 6.26 7.65
CA PRO A 335 -56.60 6.18 6.33
C PRO A 335 -57.47 4.93 6.17
N GLU A 336 -58.69 5.10 5.65
CA GLU A 336 -59.63 4.00 5.37
C GLU A 336 -59.09 3.06 4.29
N ILE A 337 -58.93 1.79 4.65
CA ILE A 337 -58.52 0.72 3.73
C ILE A 337 -59.78 0.25 2.99
N LEU A 338 -59.96 0.68 1.74
CA LEU A 338 -61.03 0.15 0.89
C LEU A 338 -60.74 -1.33 0.53
N PRO A 339 -61.72 -2.25 0.71
CA PRO A 339 -61.52 -3.64 0.36
C PRO A 339 -61.40 -3.80 -1.15
N LYS A 340 -60.31 -4.45 -1.60
CA LYS A 340 -60.12 -4.83 -3.00
C LYS A 340 -61.30 -5.68 -3.46
N ARG A 341 -62.05 -5.20 -4.46
CA ARG A 341 -63.05 -6.01 -5.17
C ARG A 341 -62.34 -7.21 -5.82
N LYS A 342 -62.92 -8.39 -5.62
CA LYS A 342 -62.48 -9.68 -6.15
C LYS A 342 -62.45 -9.71 -7.67
#